data_AF-A0A183Q2G3-F1
#
_entry.id   AF-A0A183Q2G3-F1
#
_cell.length_a   1.000
_cell.length_b   1.000
_cell.length_c   1.000
_cell.angle_alpha   90.00
_cell.angle_beta   90.00
_cell.angle_gamma   90.00
#
_symmetry.space_group_name_H-M   'P 1'
#
loop_
_entity.id
_entity.type
_entity.pdbx_description
1 polymer ?
#
loop_
_entity_poly.entity_id
_entity_poly.type
_entity_poly.pdbx_seq_one_letter_code
_entity_poly.pdbx_strand_id
1 'polypeptide(L)'
;MFSCQTDSMGSNPPAILKWQQLDSAGAIISLESLKKSVNIDFIKQSNGAVVTRSNLTVLATRVLNGRRFECSVVFNDSKTLLRSEGFLEVMCKFYDDR
;
A
#
# COMPACT_ATOMS: atom_id res chain seq x y z
N MET A 1 3.30 -7.13 -4.85
CA MET A 1 2.06 -6.33 -4.86
C MET A 1 1.61 -6.19 -3.42
N PHE A 2 1.23 -4.98 -3.01
CA PHE A 2 0.71 -4.71 -1.67
C PHE A 2 -0.77 -4.37 -1.78
N SER A 3 -1.58 -4.87 -0.84
CA SER A 3 -3.03 -4.63 -0.81
C SER A 3 -3.44 -4.07 0.54
N CYS A 4 -4.42 -3.18 0.51
CA CYS A 4 -4.96 -2.51 1.67
C CYS A 4 -6.46 -2.28 1.43
N GLN A 5 -7.28 -2.50 2.44
CA GLN A 5 -8.70 -2.17 2.36
C GLN A 5 -9.22 -1.72 3.72
N THR A 6 -10.28 -0.91 3.71
CA THR A 6 -11.09 -0.71 4.91
C THR A 6 -11.73 -2.02 5.35
N ASP A 7 -12.19 -2.09 6.60
CA ASP A 7 -12.92 -3.27 7.08
C ASP A 7 -14.21 -3.54 6.29
N SER A 8 -14.86 -4.66 6.59
CA SER A 8 -16.10 -5.08 5.93
C SER A 8 -17.31 -4.19 6.24
N MET A 9 -17.25 -3.36 7.28
CA MET A 9 -18.31 -2.41 7.59
C MET A 9 -18.25 -1.20 6.64
N GLY A 10 -17.08 -0.94 6.07
CA GLY A 10 -16.83 0.16 5.16
C GLY A 10 -17.04 1.51 5.86
N SER A 11 -17.17 2.56 5.07
CA SER A 11 -17.39 3.89 5.62
C SER A 11 -18.29 4.77 4.76
N ASN A 12 -18.91 5.75 5.39
CA ASN A 12 -19.69 6.78 4.73
C ASN A 12 -19.46 8.14 5.43
N PRO A 13 -18.71 9.08 4.83
CA PRO A 13 -18.17 9.06 3.46
C PRO A 13 -17.06 7.99 3.24
N PRO A 14 -16.76 7.62 1.99
CA PRO A 14 -15.71 6.64 1.68
C PRO A 14 -14.34 7.08 2.20
N ALA A 15 -13.60 6.15 2.81
CA ALA A 15 -12.25 6.41 3.30
C ALA A 15 -11.26 6.56 2.15
N ILE A 16 -10.21 7.35 2.38
CA ILE A 16 -9.09 7.50 1.44
C ILE A 16 -7.95 6.59 1.90
N LEU A 17 -7.45 5.74 1.01
CA LEU A 17 -6.25 4.93 1.26
C LEU A 17 -5.03 5.61 0.67
N LYS A 18 -4.01 5.85 1.50
CA LYS A 18 -2.74 6.46 1.09
C LYS A 18 -1.59 5.50 1.29
N TRP A 19 -0.72 5.41 0.30
CA TRP A 19 0.52 4.67 0.40
C TRP A 19 1.68 5.60 0.77
N GLN A 20 2.62 5.09 1.54
CA GLN A 20 3.94 5.69 1.75
C GLN A 20 5.03 4.62 1.75
N GLN A 21 6.24 5.01 1.35
CA GLN A 21 7.42 4.17 1.46
C GLN A 21 8.20 4.61 2.68
N LEU A 22 8.73 3.65 3.44
CA LEU A 22 9.67 3.90 4.52
C LEU A 22 11.01 3.24 4.22
N ASP A 23 12.10 3.85 4.68
CA ASP A 23 13.40 3.17 4.75
C ASP A 23 13.47 2.18 5.93
N SER A 24 14.63 1.54 6.07
CA SER A 24 14.90 0.59 7.15
C SER A 24 14.88 1.23 8.55
N ALA A 25 15.09 2.55 8.66
CA ALA A 25 15.02 3.31 9.89
C ALA A 25 13.62 3.90 10.17
N GLY A 26 12.68 3.76 9.23
CA GLY A 26 11.32 4.27 9.33
C GLY A 26 11.13 5.69 8.80
N ALA A 27 12.12 6.28 8.12
CA ALA A 27 11.96 7.59 7.50
C ALA A 27 11.10 7.51 6.23
N ILE A 28 10.21 8.49 6.05
CA ILE A 28 9.32 8.58 4.90
C ILE A 28 10.12 8.93 3.64
N ILE A 29 9.89 8.15 2.59
CA ILE A 29 10.47 8.35 1.26
C ILE A 29 9.34 8.60 0.27
N SER A 30 9.58 9.54 -0.65
CA SER A 30 8.65 9.82 -1.73
C SER A 30 8.47 8.62 -2.66
N LEU A 31 7.22 8.18 -2.80
CA LEU A 31 6.81 7.18 -3.77
C LEU A 31 6.95 7.66 -5.23
N GLU A 32 7.04 8.96 -5.49
CA GLU A 32 7.05 9.53 -6.84
C GLU A 32 8.24 9.07 -7.69
N SER A 33 9.37 8.81 -7.03
CA SER A 33 10.58 8.30 -7.69
C SER A 33 10.47 6.85 -8.16
N LEU A 34 9.42 6.12 -7.78
CA LEU A 34 9.24 4.71 -8.12
C LEU A 34 8.39 4.51 -9.37
N LYS A 35 8.82 3.57 -10.22
CA LYS A 35 7.94 2.93 -11.20
C LYS A 35 6.90 2.10 -10.45
N LYS A 36 5.69 2.63 -10.34
CA LYS A 36 4.58 2.04 -9.60
C LYS A 36 3.25 2.27 -10.31
N SER A 37 2.26 1.46 -9.97
CA SER A 37 0.85 1.71 -10.23
C SER A 37 0.05 1.56 -8.95
N VAL A 38 -0.95 2.42 -8.78
CA VAL A 38 -1.91 2.36 -7.69
C VAL A 38 -3.28 2.21 -8.33
N ASN A 39 -4.00 1.16 -7.94
CA ASN A 39 -5.40 0.98 -8.31
C ASN A 39 -6.27 1.12 -7.06
N ILE A 40 -7.43 1.76 -7.19
CA ILE A 40 -8.36 2.01 -6.10
C ILE A 40 -9.75 1.56 -6.55
N ASP A 41 -10.34 0.65 -5.79
CA ASP A 41 -11.69 0.14 -6.00
C ASP A 41 -12.61 0.60 -4.87
N PHE A 42 -13.85 0.94 -5.22
CA PHE A 42 -14.91 1.32 -4.29
C PHE A 42 -16.07 0.32 -4.37
N ILE A 43 -16.32 -0.40 -3.28
CA ILE A 43 -17.34 -1.45 -3.22
C ILE A 43 -18.48 -0.95 -2.33
N LYS A 44 -19.60 -0.58 -2.93
CA LYS A 44 -20.81 -0.16 -2.20
C LYS A 44 -21.42 -1.36 -1.47
N GLN A 45 -21.69 -1.17 -0.19
CA GLN A 45 -22.36 -2.13 0.68
C GLN A 45 -23.88 -1.88 0.72
N SER A 46 -24.64 -2.88 1.14
CA SER A 46 -26.11 -2.79 1.28
C SER A 46 -26.56 -1.75 2.33
N ASN A 47 -25.72 -1.48 3.34
CA ASN A 47 -25.95 -0.47 4.38
C ASN A 47 -25.62 0.97 3.92
N GLY A 48 -25.25 1.19 2.65
CA GLY A 48 -24.87 2.50 2.11
C GLY A 48 -23.43 2.92 2.39
N ALA A 49 -22.67 2.13 3.16
CA ALA A 49 -21.23 2.33 3.34
C ALA A 49 -20.44 1.88 2.12
N VAL A 50 -19.19 2.34 2.00
CA VAL A 50 -18.28 1.97 0.92
C VAL A 50 -17.04 1.33 1.51
N VAL A 51 -16.71 0.13 1.04
CA VAL A 51 -15.41 -0.50 1.30
C VAL A 51 -14.44 0.02 0.24
N THR A 52 -13.40 0.73 0.68
CA THR A 52 -12.32 1.20 -0.20
C THR A 52 -11.21 0.16 -0.20
N ARG A 53 -10.77 -0.28 -1.37
CA ARG A 53 -9.61 -1.17 -1.55
C ARG A 53 -8.57 -0.47 -2.41
N SER A 54 -7.29 -0.61 -2.06
CA SER A 54 -6.17 -0.10 -2.82
C SER A 54 -5.10 -1.16 -3.01
N ASN A 55 -4.64 -1.30 -4.24
CA ASN A 55 -3.54 -2.17 -4.62
C ASN A 55 -2.38 -1.34 -5.14
N LEU A 56 -1.23 -1.47 -4.49
CA LEU A 56 0.04 -0.89 -4.92
C LEU A 56 0.89 -1.97 -5.60
N THR A 57 1.23 -1.73 -6.86
CA THR A 57 2.20 -2.53 -7.59
C THR A 57 3.44 -1.69 -7.83
N VAL A 58 4.61 -2.19 -7.40
CA VAL A 58 5.90 -1.54 -7.58
C VAL A 58 6.78 -2.45 -8.41
N LEU A 59 7.54 -1.89 -9.35
CA LEU A 59 8.59 -2.62 -10.04
C LEU A 59 9.70 -2.96 -9.04
N ALA A 60 9.81 -4.25 -8.68
CA ALA A 60 10.83 -4.71 -7.75
C ALA A 60 12.24 -4.51 -8.35
N THR A 61 13.09 -3.80 -7.61
CA THR A 61 14.50 -3.55 -7.98
C THR A 61 15.37 -3.67 -6.73
N ARG A 62 16.68 -3.93 -6.90
CA ARG A 62 17.61 -4.13 -5.76
C ARG A 62 17.65 -2.94 -4.80
N VAL A 63 17.48 -1.72 -5.31
CA VAL A 63 17.47 -0.48 -4.50
C VAL A 63 16.27 -0.39 -3.55
N LEU A 64 15.26 -1.24 -3.74
CA LEU A 64 14.08 -1.34 -2.89
C LEU A 64 14.18 -2.44 -1.84
N ASN A 65 15.29 -3.19 -1.80
CA ASN A 65 15.48 -4.20 -0.78
C ASN A 65 15.49 -3.56 0.62
N GLY A 66 14.77 -4.15 1.57
CA GLY A 66 14.61 -3.62 2.93
C GLY A 66 13.75 -2.36 3.05
N ARG A 67 13.14 -1.88 1.95
CA ARG A 67 12.12 -0.82 2.02
C ARG A 67 10.79 -1.40 2.50
N ARG A 68 10.05 -0.59 3.26
CA ARG A 68 8.70 -0.93 3.72
C ARG A 68 7.69 -0.10 2.97
N PHE A 69 6.52 -0.66 2.71
CA PHE A 69 5.39 0.04 2.12
C PHE A 69 4.24 0.00 3.10
N GLU A 70 3.75 1.17 3.46
CA GLU A 70 2.68 1.34 4.44
C GLU A 70 1.47 1.92 3.76
N CYS A 71 0.30 1.34 4.04
CA CYS A 71 -0.99 1.93 3.72
C CYS A 71 -1.60 2.56 4.98
N SER A 72 -2.17 3.75 4.82
CA SER A 72 -2.95 4.45 5.85
C SER A 72 -4.37 4.69 5.36
N VAL A 73 -5.34 4.54 6.27
CA VAL A 73 -6.74 4.91 6.06
C VAL A 73 -6.97 6.33 6.58
N VAL A 74 -7.58 7.21 5.79
CA VAL A 74 -7.83 8.61 6.15
C VAL A 74 -9.31 8.93 6.06
N PHE A 75 -9.84 9.55 7.12
CA PHE A 75 -11.24 9.93 7.30
C PHE A 75 -11.38 11.40 7.61
N ASN A 76 -12.03 12.22 6.77
CA ASN A 76 -12.27 13.65 7.04
C ASN A 76 -11.02 14.38 7.60
N ASP A 77 -9.85 14.14 7.00
CA ASP A 77 -8.52 14.62 7.45
C ASP A 77 -8.05 14.17 8.85
N SER A 78 -8.89 13.48 9.62
CA SER A 78 -8.48 12.68 10.78
C SER A 78 -7.83 11.36 10.29
N LYS A 79 -6.54 11.20 10.59
CA LYS A 79 -5.80 9.97 10.30
C LYS A 79 -6.13 8.93 11.37
N THR A 80 -6.97 7.96 11.06
CA THR A 80 -7.05 6.73 11.85
C THR A 80 -6.06 5.73 11.26
N LEU A 81 -4.90 5.58 11.91
CA LEU A 81 -3.83 4.70 11.47
C LEU A 81 -4.21 3.21 11.65
N LEU A 82 -4.91 2.65 10.68
CA LEU A 82 -4.92 1.20 10.47
C LEU A 82 -3.67 0.84 9.67
N ARG A 83 -2.62 0.41 10.38
CA ARG A 83 -1.29 0.16 9.82
C ARG A 83 -1.23 -1.28 9.31
N SER A 84 -1.11 -1.43 7.99
CA SER A 84 -0.75 -2.70 7.34
C SER A 84 0.66 -2.56 6.77
N GLU A 85 1.59 -3.39 7.26
CA GLU A 85 2.99 -3.38 6.83
C GLU A 85 3.32 -4.64 6.02
N GLY A 86 4.05 -4.46 4.92
CA GLY A 86 4.60 -5.55 4.12
C GLY A 86 6.08 -5.31 3.83
N PHE A 87 6.87 -6.38 3.89
CA PHE A 87 8.29 -6.38 3.55
C PHE A 87 8.49 -6.95 2.15
N LEU A 88 9.37 -6.32 1.34
CA LEU A 88 9.77 -6.87 0.05
C LEU A 88 11.13 -7.55 0.19
N GLU A 89 11.17 -8.86 -0.02
CA GLU A 89 12.42 -9.62 -0.18
C GLU A 89 12.64 -9.91 -1.68
N VAL A 90 13.72 -9.37 -2.24
CA VAL A 90 14.09 -9.60 -3.64
C VAL A 90 15.20 -10.64 -3.71
N MET A 91 14.85 -11.89 -4.01
CA MET A 91 15.83 -12.94 -4.26
C MET A 91 16.39 -12.83 -5.69
N CYS A 92 17.72 -12.74 -5.81
CA CYS A 92 18.38 -12.85 -7.10
C CYS A 92 18.63 -14.33 -7.41
N LYS A 93 17.99 -14.88 -8.46
CA LYS A 93 18.41 -16.16 -9.02
C LYS A 93 19.62 -15.91 -9.91
N PHE A 94 20.78 -16.43 -9.51
CA PHE A 94 21.90 -16.61 -10.43
C PHE A 94 21.56 -17.84 -11.28
N TYR A 95 21.42 -17.67 -12.59
CA TYR A 95 21.49 -18.80 -13.51
C TYR A 95 22.99 -19.08 -13.72
N ASP A 96 23.44 -20.23 -13.21
CA ASP A 96 24.77 -20.79 -13.49
C ASP A 96 24.64 -21.47 -14.86
N ASP A 97 24.93 -20.75 -15.95
CA ASP A 97 25.10 -21.35 -17.28
C ASP A 97 26.46 -22.07 -17.28
N ARG A 98 26.42 -23.38 -17.00
CA ARG A 98 27.51 -24.32 -17.32
C ARG A 98 27.12 -25.19 -18.50
#